data_AF-A0A812NGE1-F1
#
_entry.id   AF-A0A812NGE1-F1
#
_cell.length_a   1.000
_cell.length_b   1.000
_cell.length_c   1.000
_cell.angle_alpha   90.00
_cell.angle_beta   90.00
_cell.angle_gamma   90.00
#
_symmetry.space_group_name_H-M   'P 1'
#
loop_
_entity.id
_entity.type
_entity.pdbx_description
1 polymer ?
#
loop_
_entity_poly.entity_id
_entity_poly.type
_entity_poly.pdbx_seq_one_letter_code
_entity_poly.pdbx_strand_id
1 'polypeptide(L)'
;MRTATLAGVSAQTLLEASAPPEEEEDQEQQPEGPQMTEGELKNGSRVEIFGLESESGKALNGQVGHIAGFLEEKGRYQVTLAPDKVVSLKPDNLKQLPAESGPTQESAGGADASGHVFQAGERVEVSGLESEAGRKLNERVGITKEFLADKGRWTIEMEDTKEVVSVRPANLSFVDKAADEGSGSSS
;
A
#
# COMPACT_ATOMS: atom_id res chain seq x y z
N MET A 1 -67.81 -50.74 -17.35
CA MET A 1 -68.03 -49.28 -17.35
C MET A 1 -67.05 -48.70 -18.38
N ARG A 2 -67.48 -48.39 -19.61
CA ARG A 2 -67.74 -47.01 -20.13
C ARG A 2 -66.63 -46.02 -19.70
N THR A 3 -65.87 -45.30 -20.53
CA THR A 3 -66.03 -44.78 -21.92
C THR A 3 -64.76 -43.97 -22.29
N ALA A 4 -64.37 -43.98 -23.57
CA ALA A 4 -63.89 -42.90 -24.50
C ALA A 4 -63.03 -41.71 -23.96
N THR A 5 -62.05 -41.08 -24.65
CA THR A 5 -61.98 -40.45 -26.00
C THR A 5 -60.54 -39.88 -26.14
N LEU A 6 -59.74 -40.24 -27.15
CA LEU A 6 -59.42 -39.53 -28.41
C LEU A 6 -58.76 -38.13 -28.34
N ALA A 7 -57.58 -38.08 -28.98
CA ALA A 7 -57.00 -37.03 -29.85
C ALA A 7 -56.64 -35.63 -29.31
N GLY A 8 -55.40 -35.24 -29.61
CA GLY A 8 -54.94 -33.85 -29.52
C GLY A 8 -53.44 -33.70 -29.79
N VAL A 9 -52.98 -34.03 -31.01
CA VAL A 9 -51.67 -33.56 -31.51
C VAL A 9 -51.90 -32.18 -32.11
N SER A 10 -51.17 -31.16 -31.64
CA SER A 10 -50.93 -29.97 -32.44
C SER A 10 -49.48 -29.51 -32.26
N ALA A 11 -48.88 -29.20 -33.40
CA ALA A 11 -47.47 -28.98 -33.60
C ALA A 11 -47.08 -27.50 -33.43
N GLN A 12 -45.75 -27.29 -33.44
CA GLN A 12 -45.03 -26.08 -33.85
C GLN A 12 -44.73 -25.03 -32.78
N THR A 13 -43.42 -24.83 -32.52
CA THR A 13 -42.66 -23.55 -32.46
C THR A 13 -41.27 -23.91 -31.91
N LEU A 14 -40.28 -24.09 -32.78
CA LEU A 14 -39.28 -23.10 -33.20
C LEU A 14 -38.18 -22.84 -32.15
N LEU A 15 -36.96 -22.82 -32.69
CA LEU A 15 -35.62 -22.68 -32.13
C LEU A 15 -35.44 -21.60 -31.06
N GLU A 16 -34.34 -21.76 -30.31
CA GLU A 16 -33.28 -20.75 -30.10
C GLU A 16 -32.97 -20.36 -28.64
N ALA A 17 -31.65 -20.31 -28.36
CA ALA A 17 -30.93 -19.65 -27.26
C ALA A 17 -31.25 -20.12 -25.81
N SER A 18 -30.31 -20.74 -25.09
CA SER A 18 -29.13 -20.09 -24.50
C SER A 18 -29.49 -18.95 -23.54
N ALA A 19 -29.84 -19.30 -22.30
CA ALA A 19 -29.52 -18.56 -21.09
C ALA A 19 -29.99 -19.38 -19.87
N PRO A 20 -29.13 -19.64 -18.86
CA PRO A 20 -29.61 -20.16 -17.58
C PRO A 20 -30.50 -19.09 -16.91
N PRO A 21 -31.60 -19.48 -16.26
CA PRO A 21 -32.44 -18.55 -15.52
C PRO A 21 -31.63 -17.91 -14.38
N GLU A 22 -31.73 -16.60 -14.36
CA GLU A 22 -31.24 -15.68 -13.34
C GLU A 22 -31.85 -16.01 -11.97
N GLU A 23 -30.97 -15.96 -10.97
CA GLU A 23 -31.19 -15.37 -9.64
C GLU A 23 -32.44 -15.77 -8.85
N GLU A 24 -32.30 -16.77 -7.97
CA GLU A 24 -32.89 -16.74 -6.61
C GLU A 24 -31.93 -17.44 -5.64
N GLU A 25 -30.98 -16.69 -5.08
CA GLU A 25 -30.26 -17.13 -3.87
C GLU A 25 -30.50 -16.10 -2.77
N ASP A 26 -31.62 -16.34 -2.10
CA ASP A 26 -31.91 -16.21 -0.68
C ASP A 26 -31.04 -15.23 0.13
N GLN A 27 -31.69 -14.13 0.52
CA GLN A 27 -31.22 -13.20 1.53
C GLN A 27 -31.33 -13.85 2.90
N GLU A 28 -30.27 -14.50 3.39
CA GLU A 28 -30.20 -14.92 4.78
C GLU A 28 -29.15 -14.11 5.56
N GLN A 29 -29.64 -13.43 6.58
CA GLN A 29 -28.95 -12.47 7.43
C GLN A 29 -28.01 -13.20 8.39
N GLN A 30 -26.77 -12.68 8.59
CA GLN A 30 -25.98 -12.60 9.86
C GLN A 30 -24.45 -12.57 9.61
N PRO A 31 -23.60 -12.08 10.53
CA PRO A 31 -23.75 -11.02 11.53
C PRO A 31 -22.79 -9.83 11.23
N GLU A 32 -22.97 -8.73 11.96
CA GLU A 32 -22.12 -7.54 11.92
C GLU A 32 -20.66 -7.87 12.30
N GLY A 33 -19.83 -8.17 11.31
CA GLY A 33 -18.37 -8.18 11.42
C GLY A 33 -17.83 -6.76 11.59
N PRO A 34 -16.58 -6.59 12.06
CA PRO A 34 -16.02 -5.27 12.35
C PRO A 34 -16.13 -4.40 11.11
N GLN A 35 -16.86 -3.31 11.26
CA GLN A 35 -17.15 -2.31 10.25
C GLN A 35 -15.83 -1.63 9.88
N MET A 36 -15.10 -2.23 8.93
CA MET A 36 -13.91 -1.63 8.35
C MET A 36 -14.39 -0.42 7.56
N THR A 37 -14.02 0.75 8.05
CA THR A 37 -14.49 2.05 7.59
C THR A 37 -14.23 2.23 6.10
N GLU A 38 -15.32 2.38 5.36
CA GLU A 38 -15.42 2.85 3.96
C GLU A 38 -14.47 4.04 3.75
N GLY A 39 -13.26 3.80 3.26
CA GLY A 39 -12.27 4.87 3.02
C GLY A 39 -10.78 4.52 3.04
N GLU A 40 -10.36 3.35 3.54
CA GLU A 40 -8.91 3.05 3.68
C GLU A 40 -8.27 2.25 2.54
N LEU A 41 -9.08 1.68 1.65
CA LEU A 41 -8.60 0.94 0.48
C LEU A 41 -8.31 1.90 -0.69
N LYS A 42 -7.08 2.42 -0.74
CA LYS A 42 -6.61 3.26 -1.85
C LYS A 42 -6.36 2.43 -3.12
N ASN A 43 -6.57 3.01 -4.30
CA ASN A 43 -6.12 2.42 -5.56
C ASN A 43 -4.62 2.07 -5.48
N GLY A 44 -4.27 0.87 -5.93
CA GLY A 44 -2.93 0.29 -5.82
C GLY A 44 -2.68 -0.45 -4.50
N SER A 45 -3.59 -0.39 -3.51
CA SER A 45 -3.43 -1.14 -2.26
C SER A 45 -3.50 -2.64 -2.51
N ARG A 46 -2.63 -3.38 -1.81
CA ARG A 46 -2.59 -4.83 -1.85
C ARG A 46 -3.71 -5.39 -0.98
N VAL A 47 -4.54 -6.26 -1.54
CA VAL A 47 -5.67 -6.87 -0.85
C VAL A 47 -5.67 -8.38 -1.05
N GLU A 48 -6.01 -9.11 0.00
CA GLU A 48 -6.28 -10.53 -0.06
C GLU A 48 -7.77 -10.77 -0.14
N ILE A 49 -8.17 -11.65 -1.05
CA ILE A 49 -9.58 -12.03 -1.22
C ILE A 49 -9.89 -13.14 -0.23
N PHE A 50 -10.98 -12.99 0.53
CA PHE A 50 -11.42 -14.00 1.47
C PHE A 50 -12.94 -14.04 1.61
N GLY A 51 -13.46 -15.13 2.20
CA GLY A 51 -14.88 -15.27 2.50
C GLY A 51 -15.79 -15.39 1.27
N LEU A 52 -15.26 -15.71 0.08
CA LEU A 52 -16.09 -15.94 -1.09
C LEU A 52 -16.67 -17.36 -1.09
N GLU A 53 -17.99 -17.46 -1.14
CA GLU A 53 -18.68 -18.75 -1.13
C GLU A 53 -19.11 -19.21 -2.52
N SER A 54 -19.14 -18.32 -3.51
CA SER A 54 -19.50 -18.61 -4.90
C SER A 54 -18.51 -19.55 -5.58
N GLU A 55 -18.97 -20.36 -6.53
CA GLU A 55 -18.14 -21.33 -7.28
C GLU A 55 -16.87 -20.68 -7.89
N SER A 56 -17.03 -19.53 -8.56
CA SER A 56 -15.93 -18.75 -9.11
C SER A 56 -15.06 -18.07 -8.05
N GLY A 57 -15.61 -17.81 -6.87
CA GLY A 57 -14.96 -17.09 -5.77
C GLY A 57 -14.13 -17.98 -4.85
N LYS A 58 -14.52 -19.25 -4.67
CA LYS A 58 -13.76 -20.22 -3.85
C LYS A 58 -12.33 -20.40 -4.36
N ALA A 59 -12.13 -20.36 -5.69
CA ALA A 59 -10.81 -20.43 -6.31
C ALA A 59 -9.97 -19.15 -6.11
N LEU A 60 -10.61 -18.03 -5.73
CA LEU A 60 -9.97 -16.74 -5.48
C LEU A 60 -9.65 -16.51 -4.00
N ASN A 61 -10.25 -17.27 -3.08
CA ASN A 61 -9.94 -17.15 -1.64
C ASN A 61 -8.46 -17.45 -1.40
N GLY A 62 -7.79 -16.57 -0.67
CA GLY A 62 -6.34 -16.60 -0.44
C GLY A 62 -5.52 -16.04 -1.60
N GLN A 63 -6.14 -15.61 -2.70
CA GLN A 63 -5.43 -14.87 -3.74
C GLN A 63 -5.27 -13.42 -3.34
N VAL A 64 -4.11 -12.86 -3.70
CA VAL A 64 -3.76 -11.47 -3.41
C VAL A 64 -3.73 -10.68 -4.71
N GLY A 65 -4.36 -9.51 -4.71
CA GLY A 65 -4.41 -8.60 -5.85
C GLY A 65 -4.24 -7.15 -5.42
N HIS A 66 -4.41 -6.24 -6.38
CA HIS A 66 -4.30 -4.81 -6.17
C HIS A 66 -5.59 -4.10 -6.52
N ILE A 67 -6.00 -3.11 -5.74
CA ILE A 67 -7.17 -2.30 -6.06
C ILE A 67 -6.92 -1.49 -7.35
N ALA A 68 -7.61 -1.81 -8.43
CA ALA A 68 -7.61 -0.99 -9.64
C ALA A 68 -8.51 0.25 -9.49
N GLY A 69 -9.68 0.07 -8.88
CA GLY A 69 -10.77 1.03 -8.88
C GLY A 69 -11.78 0.76 -7.78
N PHE A 70 -12.49 1.78 -7.32
CA PHE A 70 -13.72 1.60 -6.56
C PHE A 70 -14.91 2.01 -7.44
N LEU A 71 -15.87 1.10 -7.60
CA LEU A 71 -17.12 1.33 -8.31
C LEU A 71 -18.16 1.82 -7.32
N GLU A 72 -18.19 3.12 -7.06
CA GLU A 72 -19.11 3.77 -6.12
C GLU A 72 -20.58 3.46 -6.45
N GLU A 73 -20.94 3.41 -7.74
CA GLU A 73 -22.29 3.07 -8.20
C GLU A 73 -22.79 1.70 -7.72
N LYS A 74 -21.88 0.76 -7.45
CA LYS A 74 -22.20 -0.61 -7.04
C LYS A 74 -21.70 -0.95 -5.63
N GLY A 75 -20.95 -0.06 -4.99
CA GLY A 75 -20.25 -0.32 -3.72
C GLY A 75 -19.26 -1.49 -3.80
N ARG A 76 -18.56 -1.65 -4.94
CA ARG A 76 -17.64 -2.78 -5.17
C ARG A 76 -16.25 -2.31 -5.57
N TYR A 77 -15.22 -2.97 -5.06
CA TYR A 77 -13.83 -2.73 -5.42
C TYR A 77 -13.42 -3.62 -6.60
N GLN A 78 -12.77 -3.02 -7.59
CA GLN A 78 -12.09 -3.73 -8.65
C GLN A 78 -10.70 -4.12 -8.18
N VAL A 79 -10.43 -5.43 -8.15
CA VAL A 79 -9.16 -6.01 -7.73
C VAL A 79 -8.51 -6.71 -8.92
N THR A 80 -7.32 -6.28 -9.28
CA THR A 80 -6.48 -6.91 -10.30
C THR A 80 -5.62 -7.98 -9.64
N LEU A 81 -5.93 -9.25 -9.93
CA LEU A 81 -5.20 -10.42 -9.44
C LEU A 81 -4.03 -10.78 -10.35
N ALA A 82 -4.19 -10.53 -11.65
CA ALA A 82 -3.19 -10.74 -12.69
C ALA A 82 -3.39 -9.67 -13.78
N PRO A 83 -2.40 -9.39 -14.65
CA PRO A 83 -2.53 -8.36 -15.70
C PRO A 83 -3.78 -8.53 -16.58
N ASP A 84 -4.21 -9.77 -16.82
CA ASP A 84 -5.39 -10.11 -17.62
C ASP A 84 -6.62 -10.47 -16.77
N LYS A 85 -6.57 -10.33 -15.44
CA LYS A 85 -7.64 -10.79 -14.54
C LYS A 85 -7.99 -9.74 -13.49
N VAL A 86 -9.09 -9.05 -13.73
CA VAL A 86 -9.72 -8.08 -12.82
C VAL A 86 -11.05 -8.64 -12.32
N VAL A 87 -11.29 -8.58 -11.02
CA VAL A 87 -12.51 -9.06 -10.37
C VAL A 87 -13.17 -7.93 -9.58
N SER A 88 -14.50 -7.88 -9.54
CA SER A 88 -15.24 -6.88 -8.78
C SER A 88 -15.81 -7.51 -7.52
N LEU A 89 -15.27 -7.15 -6.36
CA LEU A 89 -15.55 -7.78 -5.08
C LEU A 89 -16.08 -6.75 -4.08
N LYS A 90 -16.88 -7.22 -3.12
CA LYS A 90 -17.31 -6.38 -2.01
C LYS A 90 -16.12 -6.09 -1.09
N PRO A 91 -16.05 -4.91 -0.45
CA PRO A 91 -15.03 -4.65 0.57
C PRO A 91 -15.03 -5.69 1.69
N ASP A 92 -16.20 -6.24 2.02
CA ASP A 92 -16.36 -7.29 3.05
C ASP A 92 -15.55 -8.57 2.73
N ASN A 93 -15.36 -8.86 1.44
CA ASN A 93 -14.59 -10.01 0.96
C ASN A 93 -13.12 -9.66 0.65
N LEU A 94 -12.68 -8.46 1.03
CA LEU A 94 -11.34 -7.96 0.80
C LEU A 94 -10.69 -7.61 2.12
N LYS A 95 -9.58 -8.28 2.38
CA LYS A 95 -8.73 -7.95 3.51
C LYS A 95 -7.60 -7.07 2.99
N GLN A 96 -7.55 -5.82 3.43
CA GLN A 96 -6.39 -5.00 3.19
C GLN A 96 -5.19 -5.69 3.83
N LEU A 97 -4.28 -6.18 2.98
CA LEU A 97 -2.99 -6.55 3.47
C LEU A 97 -2.25 -5.25 3.76
N PRO A 98 -1.40 -5.20 4.80
CA PRO A 98 -0.42 -4.14 4.84
C PRO A 98 0.26 -4.19 3.48
N ALA A 99 0.07 -3.14 2.68
CA ALA A 99 1.05 -2.86 1.65
C ALA A 99 2.35 -2.92 2.43
N GLU A 100 3.24 -3.85 2.07
CA GLU A 100 4.61 -3.74 2.51
C GLU A 100 4.96 -2.32 2.06
N SER A 101 4.89 -1.39 3.01
CA SER A 101 5.17 0.01 2.78
C SER A 101 6.63 -0.02 2.42
N GLY A 102 6.88 -0.15 1.13
CA GLY A 102 8.10 0.30 0.54
C GLY A 102 8.25 1.77 0.99
N PRO A 103 9.33 2.10 1.71
CA PRO A 103 10.54 1.36 1.62
C PRO A 103 10.66 0.43 2.83
N THR A 104 10.78 -0.88 2.57
CA THR A 104 12.00 -1.56 2.99
C THR A 104 13.17 -0.72 2.44
N GLN A 105 13.43 0.42 3.09
CA GLN A 105 14.77 0.74 3.43
C GLN A 105 15.04 -0.35 4.43
N GLU A 106 15.73 -1.37 3.95
CA GLU A 106 16.72 -2.00 4.79
C GLU A 106 17.21 -0.92 5.74
N SER A 107 16.99 -1.13 7.04
CA SER A 107 17.60 -0.34 8.10
C SER A 107 19.11 -0.53 8.00
N ALA A 108 19.67 -0.03 6.90
CA ALA A 108 21.05 0.28 6.72
C ALA A 108 21.26 1.64 7.37
N GLY A 109 20.30 2.56 7.34
CA GLY A 109 20.44 3.86 7.99
C GLY A 109 20.75 3.76 9.47
N GLY A 110 22.01 4.01 9.84
CA GLY A 110 22.39 4.06 11.23
C GLY A 110 21.57 5.12 11.95
N ALA A 111 20.98 4.76 13.09
CA ALA A 111 20.21 5.66 13.93
C ALA A 111 21.11 6.70 14.62
N ASP A 112 20.61 7.90 14.84
CA ASP A 112 21.28 8.91 15.67
C ASP A 112 21.13 8.60 17.17
N ALA A 113 21.63 9.52 18.01
CA ALA A 113 21.53 9.40 19.46
C ALA A 113 20.08 9.38 20.00
N SER A 114 19.12 9.96 19.26
CA SER A 114 17.69 9.95 19.56
C SER A 114 16.94 8.73 19.02
N GLY A 115 17.61 7.87 18.25
CA GLY A 115 17.00 6.70 17.63
C GLY A 115 16.30 6.98 16.29
N HIS A 116 16.47 8.19 15.73
CA HIS A 116 16.01 8.56 14.41
C HIS A 116 16.86 7.89 13.34
N VAL A 117 16.20 7.14 12.45
CA VAL A 117 16.83 6.47 11.33
C VAL A 117 16.80 7.42 10.14
N PHE A 118 17.97 7.93 9.75
CA PHE A 118 18.06 8.78 8.56
C PHE A 118 17.78 7.99 7.29
N GLN A 119 17.31 8.69 6.26
CA GLN A 119 17.07 8.15 4.93
C GLN A 119 17.93 8.88 3.91
N ALA A 120 18.23 8.27 2.75
CA ALA A 120 18.88 8.99 1.65
C ALA A 120 17.94 10.08 1.09
N GLY A 121 18.45 11.29 0.89
CA GLY A 121 17.71 12.47 0.44
C GLY A 121 17.20 13.36 1.58
N GLU A 122 17.55 13.05 2.83
CA GLU A 122 17.11 13.76 4.02
C GLU A 122 18.04 14.91 4.40
N ARG A 123 17.45 16.01 4.89
CA ARG A 123 18.18 17.20 5.31
C ARG A 123 18.67 17.03 6.75
N VAL A 124 19.98 17.07 6.91
CA VAL A 124 20.65 16.86 8.20
C VAL A 124 21.68 17.96 8.45
N GLU A 125 21.79 18.38 9.70
CA GLU A 125 22.86 19.22 10.19
C GLU A 125 23.99 18.35 10.72
N VAL A 126 25.22 18.68 10.33
CA VAL A 126 26.43 18.03 10.80
C VAL A 126 26.92 18.75 12.05
N SER A 127 27.12 18.01 13.14
CA SER A 127 27.65 18.54 14.40
C SER A 127 28.50 17.51 15.15
N GLY A 128 29.28 17.94 16.15
CA GLY A 128 30.09 17.02 16.96
C GLY A 128 31.28 16.38 16.23
N LEU A 129 31.74 16.92 15.09
CA LEU A 129 32.97 16.46 14.46
C LEU A 129 34.21 17.09 15.11
N GLU A 130 35.11 16.22 15.59
CA GLU A 130 36.37 16.63 16.24
C GLU A 130 37.56 16.73 15.28
N SER A 131 37.45 16.13 14.09
CA SER A 131 38.50 16.11 13.07
C SER A 131 38.75 17.50 12.48
N GLU A 132 39.98 17.78 12.03
CA GLU A 132 40.36 19.07 11.41
C GLU A 132 39.44 19.46 10.23
N ALA A 133 39.13 18.51 9.35
CA ALA A 133 38.19 18.72 8.24
C ALA A 133 36.74 18.84 8.72
N GLY A 134 36.37 18.12 9.79
CA GLY A 134 35.02 18.07 10.30
C GLY A 134 34.60 19.30 11.10
N ARG A 135 35.54 19.94 11.80
CA ARG A 135 35.29 21.19 12.54
C ARG A 135 34.74 22.31 11.66
N LYS A 136 35.13 22.35 10.37
CA LYS A 136 34.63 23.33 9.38
C LYS A 136 33.22 23.01 8.89
N LEU A 137 32.76 21.78 9.12
CA LEU A 137 31.46 21.25 8.71
C LEU A 137 30.46 21.22 9.86
N ASN A 138 30.90 21.41 11.12
CA ASN A 138 29.99 21.62 12.23
C ASN A 138 29.09 22.84 11.94
N GLU A 139 27.83 22.77 12.34
CA GLU A 139 26.82 23.82 12.13
C GLU A 139 26.47 24.05 10.65
N ARG A 140 26.77 23.08 9.79
CA ARG A 140 26.39 23.12 8.37
C ARG A 140 25.36 22.06 8.05
N VAL A 141 24.51 22.39 7.08
CA VAL A 141 23.42 21.53 6.62
C VAL A 141 23.80 20.86 5.30
N GLY A 142 23.44 19.60 5.17
CA GLY A 142 23.60 18.84 3.95
C GLY A 142 22.46 17.86 3.74
N ILE A 143 22.52 17.18 2.60
CA ILE A 143 21.55 16.15 2.23
C ILE A 143 22.26 14.79 2.28
N THR A 144 21.67 13.84 2.99
CA THR A 144 22.15 12.44 2.97
C THR A 144 22.06 11.90 1.53
N LYS A 145 23.11 11.24 1.06
CA LYS A 145 23.15 10.60 -0.27
C LYS A 145 23.07 9.10 -0.16
N GLU A 146 23.96 8.53 0.63
CA GLU A 146 24.16 7.10 0.71
C GLU A 146 24.64 6.73 2.11
N PHE A 147 24.20 5.58 2.63
CA PHE A 147 24.72 5.04 3.87
C PHE A 147 25.79 3.99 3.62
N LEU A 148 27.01 4.25 4.10
CA LEU A 148 28.11 3.30 4.08
C LEU A 148 27.97 2.31 5.25
N ALA A 149 27.23 1.22 5.01
CA ALA A 149 27.00 0.18 6.00
C ALA A 149 28.30 -0.44 6.54
N ASP A 150 29.32 -0.60 5.70
CA ASP A 150 30.64 -1.09 6.09
C ASP A 150 31.33 -0.23 7.15
N LYS A 151 31.03 1.08 7.15
CA LYS A 151 31.65 2.06 8.05
C LYS A 151 30.71 2.55 9.14
N GLY A 152 29.42 2.24 9.04
CA GLY A 152 28.36 2.82 9.88
C GLY A 152 28.28 4.34 9.75
N ARG A 153 28.47 4.88 8.53
CA ARG A 153 28.55 6.34 8.28
C ARG A 153 27.67 6.74 7.12
N TRP A 154 27.02 7.89 7.25
CA TRP A 154 26.28 8.52 6.19
C TRP A 154 27.18 9.41 5.35
N THR A 155 26.99 9.33 4.05
CA THR A 155 27.57 10.22 3.07
C THR A 155 26.64 11.40 2.88
N ILE A 156 27.08 12.59 3.28
CA ILE A 156 26.31 13.84 3.25
C ILE A 156 26.87 14.72 2.14
N GLU A 157 26.01 15.18 1.23
CA GLU A 157 26.33 16.23 0.27
C GLU A 157 26.01 17.59 0.91
N MET A 158 27.05 18.38 1.19
CA MET A 158 26.93 19.71 1.76
C MET A 158 26.15 20.62 0.81
N GLU A 159 25.14 21.34 1.31
CA GLU A 159 24.35 22.19 0.41
C GLU A 159 25.16 23.39 -0.11
N ASP A 160 26.04 23.95 0.73
CA ASP A 160 26.89 25.11 0.43
C ASP A 160 27.99 24.81 -0.59
N THR A 161 28.79 23.77 -0.34
CA THR A 161 29.98 23.47 -1.15
C THR A 161 29.75 22.35 -2.17
N LYS A 162 28.60 21.67 -2.12
CA LYS A 162 28.30 20.43 -2.87
C LYS A 162 29.36 19.34 -2.66
N GLU A 163 30.15 19.44 -1.60
CA GLU A 163 31.12 18.42 -1.25
C GLU A 163 30.45 17.25 -0.55
N VAL A 164 30.93 16.06 -0.85
CA VAL A 164 30.40 14.83 -0.29
C VAL A 164 31.30 14.38 0.85
N VAL A 165 30.78 14.34 2.07
CA VAL A 165 31.52 14.06 3.30
C VAL A 165 30.93 12.85 4.03
N SER A 166 31.75 12.09 4.75
CA SER A 166 31.27 10.92 5.50
C SER A 166 31.20 11.21 7.00
N VAL A 167 29.99 11.17 7.56
CA VAL A 167 29.67 11.58 8.93
C VAL A 167 28.97 10.43 9.64
N ARG A 168 29.18 10.29 10.95
CA ARG A 168 28.46 9.29 11.74
C ARG A 168 27.01 9.75 11.95
N PRO A 169 26.02 8.85 11.97
CA PRO A 169 24.65 9.23 12.29
C PRO A 169 24.51 9.89 13.67
N ALA A 170 25.32 9.50 14.66
CA ALA A 170 25.37 10.16 15.96
C ALA A 170 25.81 11.64 15.91
N ASN A 171 26.43 12.06 14.81
CA ASN A 171 26.90 13.42 14.53
C ASN A 171 26.00 14.14 13.52
N LEU A 172 24.82 13.57 13.25
CA LEU A 172 23.81 14.15 12.38
C LEU A 172 22.59 14.49 13.21
N SER A 173 22.02 15.66 12.95
CA SER A 173 20.77 16.11 13.54
C SER A 173 19.76 16.33 12.41
N PHE A 174 18.58 15.71 12.52
CA PHE A 174 17.50 15.93 11.56
C PHE A 174 17.04 17.38 11.64
N VAL A 175 16.97 18.06 10.48
CA VAL A 175 16.48 19.43 10.38
C VAL A 175 15.20 19.42 9.57
N ASP A 176 14.06 19.35 10.26
CA ASP A 176 12.77 19.66 9.65
C ASP A 176 12.75 21.16 9.32
N LYS A 177 12.80 21.49 8.04
CA LYS A 177 12.76 22.90 7.62
C LYS A 177 11.32 23.42 7.76
N ALA A 178 10.95 23.75 8.99
CA ALA A 178 9.77 24.54 9.35
C ALA A 178 9.97 25.43 10.59
N ALA A 179 11.21 25.68 11.01
CA ALA A 179 11.52 26.70 12.01
C ALA A 179 12.42 27.79 11.40
N ASP A 180 11.75 28.92 11.22
CA ASP A 180 12.15 30.24 10.78
C ASP A 180 13.49 30.76 11.35
N GLU A 181 14.05 31.73 10.64
CA GLU A 181 15.24 32.49 11.04
C GLU A 181 15.16 33.02 12.48
N GLY A 182 16.22 32.81 13.27
CA GLY A 182 16.47 33.59 14.48
C GLY A 182 16.60 32.78 15.77
N SER A 183 17.83 32.39 16.09
CA SER A 183 18.30 32.53 17.47
C SER A 183 19.79 32.85 17.44
N GLY A 184 20.09 34.13 17.68
CA GLY A 184 21.46 34.56 17.98
C GLY A 184 21.81 34.24 19.44
N SER A 185 23.13 34.20 19.68
CA SER A 185 23.80 34.34 20.99
C SER A 185 23.62 33.21 22.01
N SER A 186 24.65 32.73 22.71
CA SER A 186 25.74 33.50 23.32
C SER A 186 26.79 32.55 23.91
N SER A 187 28.06 32.96 23.86
CA SER A 187 28.95 33.04 25.03
C SER A 187 30.08 34.02 24.76
#